data_AF-A0A7Z0PCV9-F1
#
_entry.id   AF-A0A7Z0PCV9-F1
#
_cell.length_a   1.000
_cell.length_b   1.000
_cell.length_c   1.000
_cell.angle_alpha   90.00
_cell.angle_beta   90.00
_cell.angle_gamma   90.00
#
_symmetry.space_group_name_H-M   'P 1'
#
loop_
_entity.id
_entity.type
_entity.pdbx_description
1 polymer ?
#
loop_
_entity_poly.entity_id
_entity_poly.type
_entity_poly.pdbx_seq_one_letter_code
_entity_poly.pdbx_strand_id
1 'polypeptide(L)'
;MPMPIAVLSIIGHHPTIGGETDGGKIMTDAELTALATILLVVVGGAQVGILSGQRQQQRLDWAEMYRRRWTELQGDWATIVFLGRKAQDYYQIAHHIKLQELREFVKSSSNGIASSWAQASVRNVCGMLSDLCSRILQGHIKIDEIYPIFGTELLRQGAPLRTLLDGNSEYLKCYGSIGPTEEELRHDRLRSEITTWLVCHDGIRRRCLIMIDLLWAEAARLEDLPPYELITAADAKARSGHLNRARLSAEVRRLGGWGARRRARHLTNTLRHAEWRRLPWTRGLNKKKMKKLDEEWTQRYLNT
;
A
#
# COMPACT_ATOMS: atom_id res chain seq x y z
N MET A 1 -18.64 -18.06 -16.19
CA MET A 1 -19.98 -18.35 -16.76
C MET A 1 -20.89 -17.19 -16.41
N PRO A 2 -21.44 -16.44 -17.40
CA PRO A 2 -22.44 -15.42 -17.13
C PRO A 2 -23.82 -16.09 -17.08
N MET A 3 -24.58 -15.85 -16.00
CA MET A 3 -26.00 -16.19 -15.93
C MET A 3 -26.81 -15.08 -16.61
N PRO A 4 -27.88 -15.43 -17.36
CA PRO A 4 -28.66 -14.45 -18.10
C PRO A 4 -29.60 -13.67 -17.16
N ILE A 5 -29.69 -12.37 -17.40
CA ILE A 5 -30.73 -11.49 -16.83
C ILE A 5 -32.02 -11.81 -17.59
N ALA A 6 -32.98 -12.47 -16.93
CA ALA A 6 -34.31 -12.67 -17.48
C ALA A 6 -35.06 -11.32 -17.50
N VAL A 7 -35.32 -10.82 -18.70
CA VAL A 7 -36.22 -9.69 -18.96
C VAL A 7 -37.65 -10.22 -18.83
N LEU A 8 -38.37 -9.82 -17.77
CA LEU A 8 -39.81 -10.07 -17.67
C LEU A 8 -40.54 -9.11 -18.62
N SER A 9 -41.04 -9.65 -19.72
CA SER A 9 -42.03 -9.01 -20.58
C SER A 9 -43.39 -9.03 -19.87
N ILE A 10 -43.93 -7.85 -19.54
CA ILE A 10 -45.30 -7.71 -19.03
C ILE A 10 -46.22 -7.65 -20.24
N ILE A 11 -46.79 -8.80 -20.62
CA ILE A 11 -47.92 -8.88 -21.55
C ILE A 11 -49.19 -8.66 -20.73
N GLY A 12 -49.90 -7.57 -21.02
CA GLY A 12 -51.23 -7.31 -20.47
C GLY A 12 -52.22 -8.38 -20.93
N HIS A 13 -52.75 -9.12 -19.98
CA HIS A 13 -53.93 -9.97 -20.15
C HIS A 13 -54.95 -9.52 -19.13
N HIS A 14 -56.05 -8.91 -19.60
CA HIS A 14 -57.25 -8.68 -18.80
C HIS A 14 -57.91 -10.03 -18.50
N PRO A 15 -58.16 -10.41 -17.23
CA PRO A 15 -59.10 -11.45 -16.92
C PRO A 15 -60.44 -10.82 -16.52
N THR A 16 -61.48 -11.10 -17.31
CA THR A 16 -62.85 -11.06 -16.83
C THR A 16 -63.04 -12.20 -15.83
N ILE A 17 -63.30 -11.90 -14.56
CA ILE A 17 -63.69 -12.91 -13.56
C ILE A 17 -65.07 -12.53 -13.02
N GLY A 18 -66.05 -13.35 -13.39
CA GLY A 18 -67.36 -13.42 -12.77
C GLY A 18 -67.23 -13.85 -11.31
N GLY A 19 -68.11 -13.30 -10.47
CA GLY A 19 -68.07 -13.50 -9.03
C GLY A 19 -68.45 -14.90 -8.60
N GLU A 20 -67.80 -15.35 -7.52
CA GLU A 20 -68.47 -16.02 -6.40
C GLU A 20 -67.57 -15.85 -5.17
N THR A 21 -68.12 -15.24 -4.12
CA THR A 21 -67.44 -14.92 -2.88
C THR A 21 -67.46 -16.12 -1.95
N ASP A 22 -66.28 -16.65 -1.63
CA ASP A 22 -66.07 -17.41 -0.40
C ASP A 22 -64.82 -16.89 0.31
N GLY A 23 -65.02 -16.22 1.45
CA GLY A 23 -64.05 -15.96 2.52
C GLY A 23 -62.71 -15.25 2.26
N GLY A 24 -62.33 -14.91 1.03
CA GLY A 24 -61.04 -14.28 0.72
C GLY A 24 -61.17 -12.78 0.45
N LYS A 25 -60.55 -11.93 1.28
CA LYS A 25 -60.43 -10.49 1.00
C LYS A 25 -59.69 -10.32 -0.33
N ILE A 26 -60.40 -9.92 -1.39
CA ILE A 26 -59.81 -9.69 -2.72
C ILE A 26 -58.86 -8.51 -2.59
N MET A 27 -57.56 -8.78 -2.66
CA MET A 27 -56.52 -7.76 -2.61
C MET A 27 -56.63 -6.86 -3.83
N THR A 28 -56.68 -5.55 -3.60
CA THR A 28 -56.74 -4.56 -4.68
C THR A 28 -55.42 -4.52 -5.44
N ASP A 29 -55.44 -4.14 -6.73
CA ASP A 29 -54.23 -4.00 -7.54
C ASP A 29 -53.18 -3.05 -6.91
N ALA A 30 -53.65 -2.07 -6.13
CA ALA A 30 -52.82 -1.17 -5.35
C ALA A 30 -52.11 -1.88 -4.19
N GLU A 31 -52.80 -2.77 -3.47
CA GLU A 31 -52.21 -3.59 -2.40
C GLU A 31 -51.20 -4.60 -2.97
N LEU A 32 -51.48 -5.20 -4.13
CA LEU A 32 -50.55 -6.06 -4.87
C LEU A 32 -49.28 -5.32 -5.29
N THR A 33 -49.43 -4.11 -5.86
CA THR A 33 -48.30 -3.28 -6.30
C THR A 33 -47.46 -2.80 -5.12
N ALA A 34 -48.10 -2.45 -4.00
CA ALA A 34 -47.42 -2.05 -2.77
C ALA A 34 -46.60 -3.21 -2.18
N LEU A 35 -47.19 -4.41 -2.09
CA LEU A 35 -46.49 -5.60 -1.61
C LEU A 35 -45.33 -6.00 -2.52
N ALA A 36 -45.51 -5.95 -3.84
CA ALA A 36 -44.44 -6.22 -4.80
C ALA A 36 -43.28 -5.21 -4.66
N THR A 37 -43.57 -3.93 -4.44
CA THR A 37 -42.57 -2.89 -4.23
C THR A 37 -41.78 -3.11 -2.94
N ILE A 38 -42.47 -3.45 -1.84
CA ILE A 38 -41.83 -3.78 -0.55
C ILE A 38 -40.91 -5.00 -0.72
N LEU A 39 -41.38 -6.05 -1.39
CA LEU A 39 -40.59 -7.25 -1.65
C LEU A 39 -39.33 -6.93 -2.48
N LEU A 40 -39.45 -6.10 -3.51
CA LEU A 40 -38.32 -5.63 -4.33
C LEU A 40 -37.28 -4.89 -3.51
N VAL A 41 -37.70 -4.01 -2.60
CA VAL A 41 -36.79 -3.29 -1.69
C VAL A 41 -36.05 -4.27 -0.76
N VAL A 42 -36.75 -5.26 -0.21
CA VAL A 42 -36.15 -6.29 0.64
C VAL A 42 -35.14 -7.14 -0.13
N VAL A 43 -35.49 -7.61 -1.33
CA VAL A 43 -34.59 -8.39 -2.20
C VAL A 43 -33.38 -7.56 -2.60
N GLY A 44 -33.58 -6.29 -2.98
CA GLY A 44 -32.49 -5.36 -3.31
C GLY A 44 -31.56 -5.13 -2.11
N GLY A 45 -32.11 -4.96 -0.91
CA GLY A 45 -31.33 -4.86 0.33
C GLY A 45 -30.51 -6.12 0.61
N ALA A 46 -31.11 -7.31 0.45
CA ALA A 46 -30.43 -8.59 0.61
C ALA A 46 -29.27 -8.75 -0.40
N GLN A 47 -29.48 -8.39 -1.67
CA GLN A 47 -28.44 -8.41 -2.70
C GLN A 47 -27.27 -7.49 -2.35
N VAL A 48 -27.54 -6.28 -1.86
CA VAL A 48 -26.49 -5.35 -1.39
C VAL A 48 -25.71 -5.94 -0.21
N GLY A 49 -26.38 -6.62 0.71
CA GLY A 49 -25.76 -7.33 1.82
C GLY A 49 -24.82 -8.45 1.35
N ILE A 50 -25.30 -9.32 0.45
CA ILE A 50 -24.51 -10.42 -0.12
C ILE A 50 -23.27 -9.87 -0.86
N LEU A 51 -23.43 -8.85 -1.70
CA LEU A 51 -22.33 -8.21 -2.42
C LEU A 51 -21.30 -7.58 -1.46
N SER A 52 -21.76 -7.01 -0.35
CA SER A 52 -20.88 -6.44 0.67
C SER A 52 -20.08 -7.54 1.38
N GLY A 53 -20.73 -8.65 1.73
CA GLY A 53 -20.08 -9.83 2.31
C GLY A 53 -19.05 -10.45 1.36
N GLN A 54 -19.40 -10.66 0.09
CA GLN A 54 -18.49 -11.18 -0.94
C GLN A 54 -17.24 -10.28 -1.10
N ARG A 55 -17.41 -8.96 -1.09
CA ARG A 55 -16.28 -8.02 -1.15
C ARG A 55 -15.37 -8.10 0.06
N GLN A 56 -15.94 -8.30 1.25
CA GLN A 56 -15.16 -8.47 2.46
C GLN A 56 -14.35 -9.78 2.41
N GLN A 57 -14.97 -10.89 1.97
CA GLN A 57 -14.27 -12.15 1.82
C GLN A 57 -13.11 -12.04 0.81
N GLN A 58 -13.35 -11.46 -0.37
CA GLN A 58 -12.31 -11.23 -1.37
C GLN A 58 -11.11 -10.43 -0.84
N ARG A 59 -11.36 -9.44 0.03
CA ARG A 59 -10.30 -8.65 0.67
C ARG A 59 -9.47 -9.47 1.65
N LEU A 60 -10.11 -10.32 2.44
CA LEU A 60 -9.41 -11.24 3.35
C LEU A 60 -8.55 -12.23 2.55
N ASP A 61 -9.10 -12.80 1.48
CA ASP A 61 -8.36 -13.73 0.61
C ASP A 61 -7.14 -13.05 -0.03
N TRP A 62 -7.29 -11.79 -0.49
CA TRP A 62 -6.16 -11.01 -1.00
C TRP A 62 -5.13 -10.71 0.08
N ALA A 63 -5.54 -10.30 1.28
CA ALA A 63 -4.63 -10.00 2.37
C ALA A 63 -3.79 -11.23 2.75
N GLU A 64 -4.42 -12.41 2.81
CA GLU A 64 -3.73 -13.67 3.09
C GLU A 64 -2.77 -14.07 1.95
N MET A 65 -3.20 -13.92 0.69
CA MET A 65 -2.33 -14.13 -0.47
C MET A 65 -1.08 -13.24 -0.40
N TYR A 66 -1.25 -11.94 -0.12
CA TYR A 66 -0.11 -11.02 -0.01
C TYR A 66 0.78 -11.30 1.20
N ARG A 67 0.21 -11.76 2.32
CA ARG A 67 0.98 -12.20 3.48
C ARG A 67 1.90 -13.36 3.13
N ARG A 68 1.40 -14.39 2.44
CA ARG A 68 2.21 -15.52 1.99
C ARG A 68 3.32 -15.08 1.04
N ARG A 69 2.98 -14.28 0.02
CA ARG A 69 3.97 -13.73 -0.91
C ARG A 69 5.02 -12.89 -0.20
N TRP A 70 4.64 -12.09 0.81
CA TRP A 70 5.60 -11.30 1.57
C TRP A 70 6.58 -12.20 2.35
N THR A 71 6.10 -13.27 2.98
CA THR A 71 6.95 -14.25 3.65
C THR A 71 7.95 -14.91 2.70
N GLU A 72 7.52 -15.28 1.49
CA GLU A 72 8.38 -15.86 0.45
C GLU A 72 9.46 -14.87 -0.03
N LEU A 73 9.15 -13.57 -0.03
CA LEU A 73 10.03 -12.51 -0.52
C LEU A 73 10.98 -11.94 0.52
N GLN A 74 11.05 -12.48 1.74
CA GLN A 74 11.95 -11.98 2.79
C GLN A 74 13.43 -11.99 2.37
N GLY A 75 13.87 -13.02 1.63
CA GLY A 75 15.23 -13.07 1.07
C GLY A 75 15.49 -11.99 0.01
N ASP A 76 14.51 -11.71 -0.85
CA ASP A 76 14.58 -10.63 -1.84
C ASP A 76 14.54 -9.25 -1.18
N TRP A 77 13.80 -9.12 -0.08
CA TRP A 77 13.74 -7.89 0.70
C TRP A 77 15.08 -7.58 1.38
N ALA A 78 15.70 -8.60 1.98
CA ALA A 78 17.07 -8.52 2.51
C ALA A 78 18.07 -8.00 1.47
N THR A 79 17.99 -8.52 0.24
CA THR A 79 18.79 -8.06 -0.90
C THR A 79 18.58 -6.57 -1.19
N ILE A 80 17.33 -6.10 -1.23
CA ILE A 80 17.02 -4.69 -1.46
C ILE A 80 17.60 -3.80 -0.37
N VAL A 81 17.50 -4.22 0.89
CA VAL A 81 18.04 -3.47 2.03
C VAL A 81 19.57 -3.39 1.95
N PHE A 82 20.22 -4.51 1.60
CA PHE A 82 21.65 -4.56 1.37
C PHE A 82 22.09 -3.59 0.26
N LEU A 83 21.38 -3.57 -0.87
CA LEU A 83 21.70 -2.69 -2.00
C LEU A 83 21.42 -1.21 -1.69
N GLY A 84 20.37 -0.92 -0.93
CA GLY A 84 19.96 0.45 -0.58
C GLY A 84 20.79 1.09 0.54
N ARG A 85 21.73 0.35 1.13
CA ARG A 85 22.64 0.78 2.21
C ARG A 85 24.09 0.90 1.72
N LYS A 86 24.99 1.37 2.59
CA LYS A 86 26.43 1.31 2.31
C LYS A 86 26.90 -0.15 2.40
N ALA A 87 27.93 -0.51 1.62
CA ALA A 87 28.45 -1.88 1.58
C ALA A 87 28.86 -2.42 2.97
N GLN A 88 29.36 -1.54 3.83
CA GLN A 88 29.86 -1.87 5.17
C GLN A 88 28.84 -1.65 6.30
N ASP A 89 27.60 -1.24 6.00
CA ASP A 89 26.61 -0.98 7.06
C ASP A 89 26.26 -2.25 7.84
N TYR A 90 26.44 -2.18 9.15
CA TYR A 90 26.19 -3.26 10.11
C TYR A 90 24.69 -3.58 10.29
N TYR A 91 23.82 -2.56 10.22
CA TYR A 91 22.38 -2.74 10.41
C TYR A 91 21.70 -3.30 9.15
N GLN A 92 21.36 -4.58 9.20
CA GLN A 92 20.73 -5.33 8.12
C GLN A 92 19.59 -6.21 8.68
N ILE A 93 18.58 -6.49 7.85
CA ILE A 93 17.52 -7.45 8.21
C ILE A 93 18.01 -8.89 8.03
N ALA A 94 18.88 -9.10 7.05
CA ALA A 94 19.42 -10.41 6.72
C ALA A 94 20.29 -10.95 7.86
N HIS A 95 20.14 -12.25 8.15
CA HIS A 95 21.04 -12.95 9.07
C HIS A 95 22.48 -12.92 8.55
N HIS A 96 23.47 -12.99 9.45
CA HIS A 96 24.90 -12.81 9.11
C HIS A 96 25.37 -13.73 7.97
N ILE A 97 24.89 -14.98 7.94
CA ILE A 97 25.18 -15.95 6.86
C ILE A 97 24.73 -15.40 5.51
N LYS A 98 23.50 -14.89 5.43
CA LYS A 98 22.95 -14.36 4.18
C LYS A 98 23.69 -13.10 3.73
N LEU A 99 24.16 -12.27 4.65
CA LEU A 99 25.00 -11.12 4.32
C LEU A 99 26.35 -11.52 3.76
N GLN A 100 26.97 -12.57 4.31
CA GLN A 100 28.21 -13.11 3.76
C GLN A 100 27.98 -13.65 2.34
N GLU A 101 26.90 -14.40 2.11
CA GLU A 101 26.52 -14.85 0.77
C GLU A 101 26.37 -13.67 -0.21
N LEU A 102 25.66 -12.60 0.19
CA LEU A 102 25.47 -11.42 -0.66
C LEU A 102 26.78 -10.70 -0.96
N ARG A 103 27.67 -10.56 0.03
CA ARG A 103 29.02 -10.00 -0.16
C ARG A 103 29.86 -10.87 -1.07
N GLU A 104 29.80 -12.18 -0.91
CA GLU A 104 30.46 -13.14 -1.80
C GLU A 104 29.93 -13.06 -3.21
N PHE A 105 28.62 -12.91 -3.41
CA PHE A 105 28.04 -12.71 -4.75
C PHE A 105 28.53 -11.41 -5.39
N VAL A 106 28.65 -10.31 -4.64
CA VAL A 106 29.23 -9.06 -5.16
C VAL A 106 30.72 -9.23 -5.53
N LYS A 107 31.47 -10.04 -4.78
CA LYS A 107 32.91 -10.29 -5.00
C LYS A 107 33.20 -11.29 -6.12
N SER A 108 32.39 -12.34 -6.24
CA SER A 108 32.64 -13.48 -7.14
C SER A 108 31.97 -13.34 -8.50
N SER A 109 30.93 -12.51 -8.62
CA SER A 109 30.19 -12.38 -9.87
C SER A 109 30.91 -11.50 -10.87
N SER A 110 30.95 -11.93 -12.14
CA SER A 110 31.07 -10.99 -13.25
C SER A 110 29.89 -10.02 -13.22
N ASN A 111 30.07 -8.77 -13.70
CA ASN A 111 29.04 -7.73 -13.60
C ASN A 111 27.65 -8.25 -14.04
N GLY A 112 27.55 -9.03 -15.12
CA GLY A 112 26.28 -9.55 -15.63
C GLY A 112 25.55 -10.56 -14.73
N ILE A 113 26.26 -11.40 -13.96
CA ILE A 113 25.63 -12.34 -13.01
C ILE A 113 25.16 -11.60 -11.76
N ALA A 114 25.93 -10.60 -11.31
CA ALA A 114 25.58 -9.77 -10.17
C ALA A 114 24.27 -9.00 -10.41
N SER A 115 24.12 -8.41 -11.59
CA SER A 115 22.93 -7.67 -11.98
C SER A 115 21.68 -8.56 -11.98
N SER A 116 21.82 -9.84 -12.37
CA SER A 116 20.68 -10.74 -12.57
C SER A 116 19.92 -11.05 -11.27
N TRP A 117 20.63 -11.48 -10.21
CA TRP A 117 19.97 -11.80 -8.94
C TRP A 117 19.43 -10.54 -8.26
N ALA A 118 20.18 -9.44 -8.27
CA ALA A 118 19.77 -8.17 -7.69
C ALA A 118 18.50 -7.63 -8.39
N GLN A 119 18.47 -7.71 -9.73
CA GLN A 119 17.32 -7.29 -10.52
C GLN A 119 16.12 -8.21 -10.30
N ALA A 120 16.33 -9.53 -10.15
CA ALA A 120 15.26 -10.46 -9.82
C ALA A 120 14.61 -10.10 -8.47
N SER A 121 15.40 -9.88 -7.42
CA SER A 121 14.90 -9.49 -6.10
C SER A 121 14.13 -8.16 -6.14
N VAL A 122 14.70 -7.15 -6.82
CA VAL A 122 14.05 -5.84 -6.98
C VAL A 122 12.73 -5.97 -7.74
N ARG A 123 12.72 -6.73 -8.84
CA ARG A 123 11.51 -6.99 -9.63
C ARG A 123 10.44 -7.69 -8.81
N ASN A 124 10.80 -8.69 -8.01
CA ASN A 124 9.85 -9.48 -7.24
C ASN A 124 9.17 -8.61 -6.15
N VAL A 125 9.96 -7.93 -5.32
CA VAL A 125 9.42 -7.08 -4.24
C VAL A 125 8.71 -5.85 -4.80
N CYS A 126 9.33 -5.11 -5.72
CA CYS A 126 8.68 -3.93 -6.30
C CYS A 126 7.45 -4.30 -7.13
N GLY A 127 7.46 -5.48 -7.78
CA GLY A 127 6.31 -6.03 -8.48
C GLY A 127 5.14 -6.28 -7.53
N MET A 128 5.40 -6.94 -6.40
CA MET A 128 4.39 -7.16 -5.36
C MET A 128 3.85 -5.84 -4.79
N LEU A 129 4.74 -4.91 -4.41
CA LEU A 129 4.34 -3.62 -3.86
C LEU A 129 3.56 -2.77 -4.87
N SER A 130 3.93 -2.81 -6.15
CA SER A 130 3.23 -2.10 -7.23
C SER A 130 1.84 -2.67 -7.48
N ASP A 131 1.69 -4.00 -7.50
CA ASP A 131 0.39 -4.69 -7.64
C ASP A 131 -0.53 -4.35 -6.47
N LEU A 132 -0.02 -4.48 -5.24
CA LEU A 132 -0.75 -4.15 -4.02
C LEU A 132 -1.18 -2.67 -3.97
N CYS A 133 -0.25 -1.76 -4.30
CA CYS A 133 -0.55 -0.35 -4.41
C CYS A 133 -1.66 -0.11 -5.45
N SER A 134 -1.58 -0.73 -6.63
CA SER A 134 -2.60 -0.60 -7.68
C SER A 134 -4.00 -0.96 -7.17
N ARG A 135 -4.12 -2.05 -6.41
CA ARG A 135 -5.40 -2.49 -5.81
C ARG A 135 -5.93 -1.50 -4.77
N ILE A 136 -5.04 -0.90 -3.97
CA ILE A 136 -5.40 0.16 -3.02
C ILE A 136 -5.89 1.42 -3.77
N LEU A 137 -5.17 1.85 -4.81
CA LEU A 137 -5.53 3.03 -5.59
C LEU A 137 -6.85 2.85 -6.36
N GLN A 138 -7.15 1.62 -6.78
CA GLN A 138 -8.44 1.24 -7.40
C GLN A 138 -9.58 1.11 -6.37
N GLY A 139 -9.27 0.94 -5.09
CA GLY A 139 -10.24 0.78 -4.00
C GLY A 139 -10.71 -0.65 -3.78
N HIS A 140 -9.99 -1.63 -4.33
CA HIS A 140 -10.27 -3.05 -4.13
C HIS A 140 -9.88 -3.48 -2.70
N ILE A 141 -8.77 -2.94 -2.20
CA ILE A 141 -8.20 -3.22 -0.89
C ILE A 141 -8.02 -1.91 -0.13
N LYS A 142 -8.12 -1.94 1.19
CA LYS A 142 -7.81 -0.77 2.03
C LYS A 142 -6.40 -0.86 2.62
N ILE A 143 -5.82 0.30 2.98
CA ILE A 143 -4.46 0.36 3.53
C ILE A 143 -4.36 -0.22 4.95
N ASP A 144 -5.39 -0.06 5.77
CA ASP A 144 -5.50 -0.60 7.12
C ASP A 144 -5.53 -2.14 7.14
N GLU A 145 -6.10 -2.76 6.12
CA GLU A 145 -6.11 -4.22 5.93
C GLU A 145 -4.74 -4.79 5.53
N ILE A 146 -3.87 -3.95 4.96
CA ILE A 146 -2.59 -4.35 4.38
C ILE A 146 -1.39 -4.01 5.24
N TYR A 147 -1.45 -2.91 5.98
CA TYR A 147 -0.39 -2.49 6.88
C TYR A 147 0.08 -3.61 7.84
N PRO A 148 -0.81 -4.44 8.43
CA PRO A 148 -0.39 -5.55 9.31
C PRO A 148 0.47 -6.63 8.63
N ILE A 149 0.49 -6.71 7.29
CA ILE A 149 1.33 -7.67 6.56
C ILE A 149 2.80 -7.29 6.67
N PHE A 150 3.08 -5.98 6.62
CA PHE A 150 4.45 -5.45 6.63
C PHE A 150 4.91 -5.00 8.01
N GLY A 151 3.96 -4.54 8.84
CA GLY A 151 4.25 -3.91 10.11
C GLY A 151 5.22 -2.73 10.00
N THR A 152 5.95 -2.50 11.07
CA THR A 152 6.97 -1.43 11.13
C THR A 152 8.28 -1.82 10.45
N GLU A 153 8.50 -3.09 10.12
CA GLU A 153 9.74 -3.59 9.54
C GLU A 153 10.03 -2.96 8.17
N LEU A 154 9.05 -3.00 7.25
CA LEU A 154 9.18 -2.37 5.94
C LEU A 154 9.43 -0.87 6.08
N LEU A 155 8.82 -0.21 7.08
CA LEU A 155 8.97 1.23 7.29
C LEU A 155 10.34 1.61 7.82
N ARG A 156 10.84 0.90 8.83
CA ARG A 156 12.19 1.06 9.38
C ARG A 156 13.27 0.86 8.32
N GLN A 157 12.98 0.01 7.34
CA GLN A 157 13.89 -0.36 6.25
C GLN A 157 13.43 0.24 4.91
N GLY A 158 12.51 1.20 4.96
CA GLY A 158 11.97 1.88 3.79
C GLY A 158 12.93 2.91 3.21
N ALA A 159 13.88 3.41 4.00
CA ALA A 159 14.93 4.32 3.54
C ALA A 159 15.85 3.66 2.49
N PRO A 160 16.43 2.46 2.73
CA PRO A 160 17.16 1.70 1.72
C PRO A 160 16.40 1.53 0.39
N LEU A 161 15.13 1.09 0.46
CA LEU A 161 14.30 0.97 -0.74
C LEU A 161 14.09 2.34 -1.42
N ARG A 162 13.87 3.41 -0.64
CA ARG A 162 13.78 4.77 -1.19
C ARG A 162 15.05 5.23 -1.87
N THR A 163 16.24 4.89 -1.37
CA THR A 163 17.49 5.20 -2.06
C THR A 163 17.48 4.68 -3.50
N LEU A 164 17.05 3.42 -3.68
CA LEU A 164 16.98 2.78 -5.00
C LEU A 164 15.88 3.41 -5.87
N LEU A 165 14.72 3.71 -5.28
CA LEU A 165 13.59 4.29 -6.00
C LEU A 165 13.82 5.75 -6.38
N ASP A 166 14.31 6.59 -5.49
CA ASP A 166 14.56 8.01 -5.77
C ASP A 166 15.81 8.19 -6.65
N GLY A 167 16.70 7.19 -6.67
CA GLY A 167 17.95 7.21 -7.41
C GLY A 167 19.00 8.16 -6.84
N ASN A 168 18.73 8.74 -5.68
CA ASN A 168 19.67 9.55 -4.93
C ASN A 168 20.48 8.64 -4.00
N SER A 169 21.64 8.20 -4.46
CA SER A 169 22.58 7.37 -3.67
C SER A 169 23.92 8.05 -3.42
N GLU A 170 24.04 9.34 -3.74
CA GLU A 170 25.30 10.06 -3.66
C GLU A 170 25.83 10.16 -2.21
N TYR A 171 24.92 10.35 -1.25
CA TYR A 171 25.26 10.35 0.18
C TYR A 171 25.75 8.99 0.71
N LEU A 172 25.56 7.91 -0.06
CA LEU A 172 26.13 6.60 0.29
C LEU A 172 27.60 6.49 -0.14
N LYS A 173 28.04 7.31 -1.10
CA LYS A 173 29.41 7.39 -1.62
C LYS A 173 30.35 8.24 -0.74
N CYS A 174 30.15 8.20 0.57
CA CYS A 174 31.05 8.85 1.52
C CYS A 174 32.25 7.94 1.81
N TYR A 175 33.12 7.77 0.82
CA TYR A 175 34.35 7.01 1.01
C TYR A 175 35.31 7.81 1.90
N GLY A 176 36.13 7.10 2.68
CA GLY A 176 37.18 7.73 3.47
C GLY A 176 38.22 8.44 2.59
N SER A 177 39.25 9.03 3.22
CA SER A 177 40.32 9.76 2.53
C SER A 177 41.09 8.95 1.48
N ILE A 178 41.01 7.62 1.53
CA ILE A 178 41.73 6.68 0.66
C ILE A 178 40.90 6.36 -0.62
N GLY A 179 39.65 6.82 -0.69
CA GLY A 179 38.73 6.48 -1.77
C GLY A 179 38.03 5.13 -1.57
N PRO A 180 37.18 4.71 -2.53
CA PRO A 180 36.38 3.50 -2.39
C PRO A 180 37.23 2.23 -2.52
N THR A 181 36.91 1.23 -1.73
CA THR A 181 37.37 -0.15 -1.92
C THR A 181 36.76 -0.76 -3.19
N GLU A 182 37.35 -1.84 -3.71
CA GLU A 182 36.80 -2.54 -4.86
C GLU A 182 35.39 -3.09 -4.60
N GLU A 183 35.13 -3.57 -3.38
CA GLU A 183 33.82 -4.04 -2.93
C GLU A 183 32.77 -2.91 -2.98
N GLU A 184 33.13 -1.72 -2.49
CA GLU A 184 32.26 -0.54 -2.55
C GLU A 184 31.97 -0.13 -4.00
N LEU A 185 33.00 -0.06 -4.86
CA LEU A 185 32.81 0.27 -6.28
C LEU A 185 31.85 -0.71 -6.98
N ARG A 186 31.98 -2.01 -6.71
CA ARG A 186 31.09 -3.03 -7.28
C ARG A 186 29.66 -2.89 -6.73
N HIS A 187 29.52 -2.65 -5.44
CA HIS A 187 28.22 -2.39 -4.80
C HIS A 187 27.53 -1.16 -5.40
N ASP A 188 28.27 -0.08 -5.63
CA ASP A 188 27.76 1.15 -6.21
C ASP A 188 27.35 1.00 -7.68
N ARG A 189 28.13 0.23 -8.46
CA ARG A 189 27.75 -0.12 -9.85
C ARG A 189 26.45 -0.91 -9.88
N LEU A 190 26.34 -1.94 -9.05
CA LEU A 190 25.12 -2.74 -8.94
C LEU A 190 23.93 -1.88 -8.55
N ARG A 191 24.09 -1.00 -7.55
CA ARG A 191 23.04 -0.05 -7.15
C ARG A 191 22.63 0.86 -8.31
N SER A 192 23.58 1.36 -9.08
CA SER A 192 23.33 2.23 -10.23
C SER A 192 22.55 1.52 -11.33
N GLU A 193 22.87 0.26 -11.62
CA GLU A 193 22.15 -0.57 -12.59
C GLU A 193 20.70 -0.82 -12.15
N ILE A 194 20.50 -1.18 -10.88
CA ILE A 194 19.17 -1.37 -10.29
C ILE A 194 18.35 -0.08 -10.33
N THR A 195 18.96 1.04 -9.97
CA THR A 195 18.33 2.36 -10.05
C THR A 195 17.91 2.68 -11.48
N THR A 196 18.79 2.43 -12.45
CA THR A 196 18.51 2.63 -13.88
C THR A 196 17.33 1.76 -14.31
N TRP A 197 17.31 0.50 -13.92
CA TRP A 197 16.18 -0.40 -14.20
C TRP A 197 14.86 0.13 -13.63
N LEU A 198 14.86 0.63 -12.38
CA LEU A 198 13.66 1.21 -11.74
C LEU A 198 13.20 2.49 -12.44
N VAL A 199 14.12 3.33 -12.93
CA VAL A 199 13.80 4.52 -13.72
C VAL A 199 13.14 4.12 -15.05
N CYS A 200 13.65 3.10 -15.73
CA CYS A 200 13.03 2.56 -16.94
C CYS A 200 11.63 1.97 -16.68
N HIS A 201 11.37 1.50 -15.46
CA HIS A 201 10.07 0.95 -15.04
C HIS A 201 9.29 1.92 -14.13
N ASP A 202 9.17 3.19 -14.55
CA ASP A 202 8.63 4.27 -13.72
C ASP A 202 7.19 4.03 -13.24
N GLY A 203 6.40 3.20 -13.94
CA GLY A 203 5.10 2.69 -13.46
C GLY A 203 5.19 1.99 -12.11
N ILE A 204 6.09 1.02 -11.99
CA ILE A 204 6.34 0.25 -10.77
C ILE A 204 6.93 1.16 -9.70
N ARG A 205 7.98 1.90 -10.05
CA ARG A 205 8.69 2.83 -9.17
C ARG A 205 7.77 3.82 -8.47
N ARG A 206 6.90 4.53 -9.22
CA ARG A 206 5.95 5.48 -8.64
C ARG A 206 5.00 4.83 -7.64
N ARG A 207 4.50 3.63 -7.94
CA ARG A 207 3.59 2.90 -7.06
C ARG A 207 4.28 2.40 -5.80
N CYS A 208 5.53 1.95 -5.89
CA CYS A 208 6.34 1.67 -4.71
C CYS A 208 6.50 2.91 -3.82
N LEU A 209 6.83 4.07 -4.39
CA LEU A 209 6.93 5.33 -3.63
C LEU A 209 5.61 5.71 -2.93
N ILE A 210 4.48 5.58 -3.65
CA ILE A 210 3.14 5.81 -3.09
C ILE A 210 2.83 4.81 -1.97
N MET A 211 3.19 3.54 -2.14
CA MET A 211 2.97 2.50 -1.14
C MET A 211 3.71 2.81 0.16
N ILE A 212 4.98 3.19 0.07
CA ILE A 212 5.78 3.60 1.23
C ILE A 212 5.13 4.80 1.93
N ASP A 213 4.68 5.81 1.18
CA ASP A 213 3.99 6.98 1.74
C ASP A 213 2.68 6.62 2.45
N LEU A 214 1.89 5.70 1.88
CA LEU A 214 0.65 5.21 2.48
C LEU A 214 0.90 4.43 3.76
N LEU A 215 1.91 3.56 3.78
CA LEU A 215 2.28 2.79 4.98
C LEU A 215 2.79 3.73 6.09
N TRP A 216 3.59 4.74 5.76
CA TRP A 216 4.02 5.75 6.74
C TRP A 216 2.84 6.51 7.34
N ALA A 217 1.85 6.85 6.51
CA ALA A 217 0.64 7.51 6.97
C ALA A 217 -0.20 6.62 7.89
N GLU A 218 -0.28 5.32 7.59
CA GLU A 218 -1.01 4.36 8.40
C GLU A 218 -0.33 4.10 9.74
N ALA A 219 1.00 3.95 9.76
CA ALA A 219 1.76 3.82 11.00
C ALA A 219 1.63 5.08 11.89
N ALA A 220 1.66 6.27 11.30
CA ALA A 220 1.44 7.52 12.03
C ALA A 220 -0.01 7.64 12.57
N ARG A 221 -0.99 7.07 11.87
CA ARG A 221 -2.40 7.02 12.33
C ARG A 221 -2.56 6.08 13.53
N LEU A 222 -1.83 4.97 13.54
CA LEU A 222 -1.84 3.96 14.59
C LEU A 222 -0.92 4.30 15.77
N GLU A 223 -0.02 5.29 15.61
CA GLU A 223 1.02 5.63 16.59
C GLU A 223 2.01 4.48 16.86
N ASP A 224 2.24 3.64 15.83
CA ASP A 224 3.08 2.43 15.89
C ASP A 224 4.59 2.68 15.80
N LEU A 225 5.01 3.93 15.53
CA LEU A 225 6.41 4.30 15.37
C LEU A 225 6.87 5.20 16.52
N PRO A 226 8.17 5.14 16.88
CA PRO A 226 8.74 6.03 17.88
C PRO A 226 8.48 7.52 17.56
N PRO A 227 8.24 8.38 18.56
CA PRO A 227 7.99 9.80 18.35
C PRO A 227 9.08 10.48 17.52
N TYR A 228 10.36 10.19 17.79
CA TYR A 228 11.50 10.67 17.01
C TYR A 228 11.41 10.33 15.51
N GLU A 229 11.01 9.11 15.14
CA GLU A 229 10.86 8.70 13.73
C GLU A 229 9.70 9.44 13.06
N LEU A 230 8.58 9.61 13.77
CA LEU A 230 7.42 10.36 13.28
C LEU A 230 7.73 11.85 13.08
N ILE A 231 8.47 12.46 14.01
CA ILE A 231 8.96 13.84 13.92
C ILE A 231 9.85 14.00 12.68
N THR A 232 10.86 13.15 12.55
CA THR A 232 11.83 13.17 11.43
C THR A 232 11.11 13.01 10.09
N ALA A 233 10.17 12.07 10.01
CA ALA A 233 9.39 11.83 8.80
C ALA A 233 8.46 13.01 8.46
N ALA A 234 7.86 13.67 9.46
CA ALA A 234 7.00 14.84 9.24
C ALA A 234 7.80 16.08 8.83
N ASP A 235 9.00 16.28 9.38
CA ASP A 235 9.91 17.35 8.96
C ASP A 235 10.39 17.14 7.53
N ALA A 236 10.73 15.92 7.13
CA ALA A 236 11.02 15.61 5.73
C ALA A 236 9.82 15.92 4.82
N LYS A 237 8.61 15.51 5.23
CA LYS A 237 7.37 15.75 4.47
C LYS A 237 6.89 17.20 4.50
N ALA A 238 7.42 18.07 5.37
CA ALA A 238 7.14 19.50 5.31
C ALA A 238 7.58 20.08 3.95
N ARG A 239 8.67 19.55 3.39
CA ARG A 239 9.21 19.93 2.08
C ARG A 239 8.60 19.11 0.94
N SER A 240 8.45 17.79 1.11
CA SER A 240 8.08 16.87 0.01
C SER A 240 6.63 16.39 -0.01
N GLY A 241 5.85 16.60 1.06
CA GLY A 241 4.52 16.00 1.21
C GLY A 241 3.53 16.40 0.12
N HIS A 242 3.63 17.64 -0.38
CA HIS A 242 2.79 18.11 -1.49
C HIS A 242 3.07 17.35 -2.80
N LEU A 243 4.34 16.99 -3.06
CA LEU A 243 4.75 16.18 -4.21
C LEU A 243 4.22 14.75 -4.09
N ASN A 244 4.29 14.16 -2.88
CA ASN A 244 3.79 12.80 -2.63
C ASN A 244 2.26 12.73 -2.85
N ARG A 245 1.53 13.74 -2.36
CA ARG A 245 0.08 13.88 -2.60
C ARG A 245 -0.26 14.06 -4.08
N ALA A 246 0.51 14.89 -4.80
CA ALA A 246 0.32 15.07 -6.24
C ALA A 246 0.57 13.77 -7.01
N ARG A 247 1.66 13.06 -6.70
CA ARG A 247 2.02 11.75 -7.27
C ARG A 247 0.89 10.74 -7.07
N LEU A 248 0.40 10.60 -5.83
CA LEU A 248 -0.71 9.71 -5.51
C LEU A 248 -1.96 10.09 -6.30
N SER A 249 -2.33 11.37 -6.30
CA SER A 249 -3.56 11.82 -6.98
C SER A 249 -3.51 11.57 -8.49
N ALA A 250 -2.35 11.79 -9.12
CA ALA A 250 -2.13 11.51 -10.53
C ALA A 250 -2.23 10.00 -10.83
N GLU A 251 -1.61 9.15 -9.99
CA GLU A 251 -1.66 7.70 -10.16
C GLU A 251 -3.09 7.14 -10.02
N VAL A 252 -3.85 7.61 -9.02
CA VAL A 252 -5.25 7.20 -8.83
C VAL A 252 -6.11 7.57 -10.04
N ARG A 253 -5.90 8.76 -10.61
CA ARG A 253 -6.63 9.20 -11.82
C ARG A 253 -6.24 8.36 -13.03
N ARG A 254 -4.96 8.00 -13.15
CA ARG A 254 -4.46 7.18 -14.26
C ARG A 254 -5.01 5.75 -14.23
N LEU A 255 -5.16 5.18 -13.04
CA LEU A 255 -5.68 3.82 -12.84
C LEU A 255 -7.21 3.74 -12.82
N GLY A 256 -7.93 4.87 -12.87
CA GLY A 256 -9.31 4.94 -12.42
C GLY A 256 -10.35 5.34 -13.45
N GLY A 257 -11.57 4.81 -13.29
CA GLY A 257 -12.82 5.29 -13.90
C GLY A 257 -13.59 6.30 -13.02
N TRP A 258 -14.92 6.36 -13.14
CA TRP A 258 -15.79 7.43 -12.61
C TRP A 258 -15.61 7.81 -11.11
N GLY A 259 -15.14 6.90 -10.25
CA GLY A 259 -14.88 7.16 -8.81
C GLY A 259 -13.50 7.72 -8.45
N ALA A 260 -12.59 7.91 -9.41
CA ALA A 260 -11.18 8.20 -9.15
C ALA A 260 -10.95 9.50 -8.38
N ARG A 261 -11.73 10.57 -8.67
CA ARG A 261 -11.57 11.87 -7.99
C ARG A 261 -11.84 11.78 -6.49
N ARG A 262 -12.92 11.10 -6.10
CA ARG A 262 -13.27 10.92 -4.68
C ARG A 262 -12.21 10.09 -3.96
N ARG A 263 -11.77 8.98 -4.57
CA ARG A 263 -10.70 8.13 -4.01
C ARG A 263 -9.39 8.89 -3.88
N ALA A 264 -9.01 9.66 -4.90
CA ALA A 264 -7.79 10.47 -4.88
C ALA A 264 -7.81 11.47 -3.71
N ARG A 265 -8.94 12.17 -3.50
CA ARG A 265 -9.11 13.07 -2.35
C ARG A 265 -9.01 12.32 -1.03
N HIS A 266 -9.68 11.17 -0.90
CA HIS A 266 -9.64 10.36 0.31
C HIS A 266 -8.21 9.91 0.66
N LEU A 267 -7.50 9.28 -0.27
CA LEU A 267 -6.14 8.79 -0.07
C LEU A 267 -5.13 9.94 0.14
N THR A 268 -5.31 11.06 -0.55
CA THR A 268 -4.51 12.28 -0.33
C THR A 268 -4.68 12.82 1.09
N ASN A 269 -5.90 12.74 1.64
CA ASN A 269 -6.16 13.10 3.03
C ASN A 269 -5.62 12.06 4.02
N THR A 270 -5.50 10.80 3.62
CA THR A 270 -4.81 9.77 4.42
C THR A 270 -3.33 10.10 4.57
N LEU A 271 -2.64 10.50 3.50
CA LEU A 271 -1.21 10.86 3.56
C LEU A 271 -0.87 11.93 4.61
N ARG A 272 -1.82 12.81 4.93
CA ARG A 272 -1.65 13.86 5.94
C ARG A 272 -1.43 13.33 7.36
N HIS A 273 -1.76 12.06 7.66
CA HIS A 273 -1.52 11.48 8.98
C HIS A 273 -0.03 11.52 9.38
N ALA A 274 0.89 11.36 8.42
CA ALA A 274 2.32 11.43 8.66
C ALA A 274 2.94 12.82 8.41
N GLU A 275 2.13 13.87 8.33
CA GLU A 275 2.57 15.25 8.12
C GLU A 275 2.25 16.12 9.34
N TRP A 276 2.93 17.26 9.48
CA TRP A 276 2.57 18.25 10.48
C TRP A 276 1.15 18.79 10.26
N ARG A 277 0.35 18.74 11.31
CA ARG A 277 -0.99 19.33 11.33
C ARG A 277 -0.89 20.84 11.16
N ARG A 278 -1.62 21.39 10.19
CA ARG A 278 -1.69 22.85 9.95
C ARG A 278 -2.68 23.55 10.87
N LEU A 279 -3.85 22.94 11.09
CA LEU A 279 -4.97 23.50 11.85
C LEU A 279 -5.53 22.48 12.84
N PRO A 280 -6.10 22.90 13.99
CA PRO A 280 -6.54 21.99 15.04
C PRO A 280 -7.46 20.83 14.61
N TRP A 281 -8.34 21.06 13.66
CA TRP A 281 -9.31 20.07 13.16
C TRP A 281 -8.82 19.28 11.94
N THR A 282 -7.59 19.50 11.49
CA THR A 282 -7.02 18.78 10.34
C THR A 282 -6.24 17.54 10.77
N ARG A 283 -6.15 16.56 9.88
CA ARG A 283 -5.29 15.37 10.08
C ARG A 283 -3.82 15.77 10.12
N GLY A 284 -3.05 15.03 10.92
CA GLY A 284 -1.60 15.14 11.02
C GLY A 284 -1.11 15.19 12.46
N LEU A 285 0.22 15.20 12.59
CA LEU A 285 0.91 15.21 13.86
C LEU A 285 0.87 16.60 14.51
N ASN A 286 0.68 16.63 15.82
CA ASN A 286 0.77 17.85 16.61
C ASN A 286 2.18 17.97 17.23
N LYS A 287 2.91 19.03 16.89
CA LYS A 287 4.28 19.29 17.39
C LYS A 287 4.39 19.21 18.91
N LYS A 288 3.45 19.81 19.65
CA LYS A 288 3.45 19.80 21.12
C LYS A 288 3.23 18.39 21.68
N LYS A 289 2.28 17.64 21.11
CA LYS A 289 2.02 16.23 21.49
C LYS A 289 3.24 15.36 21.23
N MET A 290 3.86 15.49 20.05
CA MET A 290 5.01 14.67 19.67
C MET A 290 6.23 14.94 20.56
N LYS A 291 6.53 16.22 20.87
CA LYS A 291 7.62 16.56 21.78
C LYS A 291 7.41 15.95 23.18
N LYS A 292 6.19 16.04 23.71
CA LYS A 292 5.85 15.45 25.00
C LYS A 292 6.03 13.92 25.00
N LEU A 293 5.56 13.24 23.95
CA LEU A 293 5.73 11.79 23.82
C LEU A 293 7.20 11.39 23.73
N ASP A 294 8.01 12.15 23.00
CA ASP A 294 9.45 11.91 22.86
C ASP A 294 10.20 12.04 24.20
N GLU A 295 9.85 13.05 25.00
CA GLU A 295 10.33 13.23 26.36
C GLU A 295 9.89 12.07 27.27
N GLU A 296 8.60 11.69 27.23
CA GLU A 296 8.05 10.58 28.02
C GLU A 296 8.74 9.24 27.68
N TRP A 297 8.97 8.97 26.39
CA TRP A 297 9.67 7.76 25.95
C TRP A 297 11.13 7.76 26.39
N THR A 298 11.83 8.88 26.19
CA THR A 298 13.23 9.04 26.60
C THR A 298 13.38 8.78 28.11
N GLN A 299 12.49 9.34 28.92
CA GLN A 299 12.49 9.10 30.38
C GLN A 299 12.23 7.64 30.74
N ARG A 300 11.36 6.91 30.02
CA ARG A 300 11.17 5.48 30.26
C ARG A 300 12.44 4.69 29.98
N TYR A 301 13.10 4.93 28.86
CA TYR A 301 14.32 4.22 28.49
C TYR A 301 15.51 4.52 29.40
N LEU A 302 15.62 5.74 29.93
CA LEU A 302 16.72 6.13 30.83
C LEU A 302 16.52 5.68 32.28
N ASN A 303 15.29 5.44 32.71
CA ASN A 303 14.95 5.00 34.06
C ASN A 303 14.65 3.48 34.15
N THR A 304 15.04 2.72 33.12
CA THR A 304 15.03 1.24 33.13
C THR A 304 16.45 0.75 33.37
#